data_AF-A0A8H5FYU5-F1
#
_entry.id   AF-A0A8H5FYU5-F1
#
_cell.length_a   1.000
_cell.length_b   1.000
_cell.length_c   1.000
_cell.angle_alpha   90.00
_cell.angle_beta   90.00
_cell.angle_gamma   90.00
#
_symmetry.space_group_name_H-M   'P 1'
#
loop_
_entity.id
_entity.type
_entity.pdbx_description
1 polymer ?
#
loop_
_entity_poly.entity_id
_entity_poly.type
_entity_poly.pdbx_seq_one_letter_code
_entity_poly.pdbx_strand_id
1 'polypeptide(L)'
;MLIPELARGWTHQHHNPFCLVPSYLPTFGSKSVTMRFGVPRTASPSPTRWQARPSTYGLRSAYDSDSDSFSSESDEELSYSISGDEFSSNSDDEHDQRTNLSKSQRSPEEIRQLEETIASIRLRTRHHDPYEEWEKQTRKEAFMTARKEQSTNLSHFNEIQERRRLAEAQKLSAQRESEAAQIQARLQQLRLQQQETERRMRHDWELRQKNLWNRIETVIKQEEDKVAQRLAEEQRKRDEEERKRRDEEMKKRLAEERRRAEEERLRREEEERKRLEEEKRRKEEEEERLRQEEERQKKERLEAERKQRLQIGLLTAEDDWYAARDTLKRLKSQMAMVKGDKPLKVEWGKWRRQIRPKIGQLTNDSEAIDRITQELLSIINPPASHGQHNPKIYLAILSSLAKDIILQAETETTTGAHSAGPLARVAFNILATVPDFSEVFFAKLVQRVGGWLIPIMVPGRDFDGREWTDRGERMKAMGFRKSGDHDAYESEAEFAARVAGIMRVYFSILKIVPTRGPLKPSYQLPRYWTWFARLLGERALMESAVAAHLMHAALDVMGEDALKIWGAQFFKMLALVYEGVTTGIGADKFIGGTAPHGKSARVRVQLKIEEIIKEHFKT
;
A
#
# COMPACT_ATOMS: atom_id res chain seq x y z
N MET A 1 -61.55 -3.47 -18.20
CA MET A 1 -62.44 -4.65 -18.20
C MET A 1 -61.58 -5.90 -18.41
N LEU A 2 -61.91 -6.98 -17.72
CA LEU A 2 -61.33 -8.34 -17.71
C LEU A 2 -60.38 -8.70 -16.54
N ILE A 3 -61.05 -9.16 -15.47
CA ILE A 3 -60.75 -10.31 -14.58
C ILE A 3 -61.08 -11.60 -15.42
N PRO A 4 -60.61 -12.85 -15.21
CA PRO A 4 -60.30 -13.58 -13.95
C PRO A 4 -59.05 -14.53 -14.07
N GLU A 5 -58.67 -15.49 -13.20
CA GLU A 5 -59.32 -16.22 -12.11
C GLU A 5 -58.30 -16.99 -11.23
N LEU A 6 -58.78 -17.38 -10.04
CA LEU A 6 -58.19 -18.27 -9.02
C LEU A 6 -57.91 -19.71 -9.52
N ALA A 7 -56.93 -20.38 -8.90
CA ALA A 7 -57.07 -21.67 -8.18
C ALA A 7 -55.80 -22.54 -8.21
N ARG A 8 -55.41 -23.06 -7.03
CA ARG A 8 -54.66 -24.29 -6.68
C ARG A 8 -54.07 -24.06 -5.27
N GLY A 9 -54.24 -24.87 -4.23
CA GLY A 9 -54.61 -26.27 -4.11
C GLY A 9 -53.77 -26.82 -2.95
N TRP A 10 -54.36 -26.92 -1.77
CA TRP A 10 -53.74 -27.47 -0.55
C TRP A 10 -53.70 -29.00 -0.61
N THR A 11 -52.55 -29.61 -0.31
CA THR A 11 -52.47 -30.94 0.31
C THR A 11 -51.27 -31.02 1.24
N HIS A 12 -51.56 -31.22 2.52
CA HIS A 12 -50.64 -31.63 3.59
C HIS A 12 -50.09 -33.04 3.36
N GLN A 13 -48.82 -33.27 3.71
CA GLN A 13 -48.45 -34.51 4.41
C GLN A 13 -47.16 -34.33 5.22
N HIS A 14 -47.30 -34.56 6.53
CA HIS A 14 -46.25 -34.70 7.53
C HIS A 14 -45.34 -35.89 7.20
N HIS A 15 -44.04 -35.79 7.50
CA HIS A 15 -43.28 -36.80 8.26
C HIS A 15 -41.88 -36.24 8.62
N ASN A 16 -41.67 -36.05 9.91
CA ASN A 16 -40.36 -36.11 10.59
C ASN A 16 -40.43 -37.44 11.39
N PRO A 17 -39.33 -38.17 11.70
CA PRO A 17 -38.36 -37.59 12.65
C PRO A 17 -36.91 -38.20 12.75
N PHE A 18 -36.10 -37.52 13.58
CA PHE A 18 -35.11 -38.01 14.55
C PHE A 18 -33.72 -38.58 14.15
N CYS A 19 -32.72 -38.08 14.92
CA CYS A 19 -31.50 -38.75 15.43
C CYS A 19 -30.31 -38.92 14.43
N LEU A 20 -29.03 -38.67 14.73
CA LEU A 20 -28.23 -38.64 15.97
C LEU A 20 -26.91 -37.86 15.76
N VAL A 21 -26.43 -37.24 16.83
CA VAL A 21 -25.04 -36.78 17.03
C VAL A 21 -24.15 -37.98 17.39
N PRO A 22 -22.86 -37.99 17.01
CA PRO A 22 -21.88 -38.51 17.97
C PRO A 22 -20.61 -37.66 18.10
N SER A 23 -20.33 -37.32 19.34
CA SER A 23 -19.04 -36.96 19.92
C SER A 23 -18.24 -38.22 20.26
N TYR A 24 -16.98 -38.36 19.84
CA TYR A 24 -15.98 -39.21 20.53
C TYR A 24 -14.55 -38.68 20.37
N LEU A 25 -13.85 -38.68 21.51
CA LEU A 25 -12.46 -38.30 21.81
C LEU A 25 -11.44 -39.37 21.30
N PRO A 26 -10.11 -39.09 21.38
CA PRO A 26 -9.10 -39.69 20.50
C PRO A 26 -8.49 -40.99 21.03
N THR A 27 -8.08 -41.86 20.11
CA THR A 27 -7.34 -43.09 20.39
C THR A 27 -5.83 -42.89 20.27
N PHE A 28 -5.13 -43.24 21.33
CA PHE A 28 -3.67 -43.49 21.40
C PHE A 28 -3.24 -44.61 20.44
N GLY A 29 -2.11 -44.44 19.77
CA GLY A 29 -1.43 -45.49 19.01
C GLY A 29 0.08 -45.29 19.05
N SER A 30 0.75 -46.10 19.85
CA SER A 30 2.21 -46.15 20.03
C SER A 30 2.96 -46.53 18.76
N LYS A 31 4.05 -45.82 18.46
CA LYS A 31 5.19 -46.40 17.72
C LYS A 31 6.51 -46.06 18.43
N SER A 32 7.33 -47.09 18.46
CA SER A 32 8.51 -47.36 19.27
C SER A 32 9.69 -46.42 19.00
N VAL A 33 10.36 -46.11 20.10
CA VAL A 33 11.65 -45.44 20.22
C VAL A 33 12.79 -46.38 19.83
N THR A 34 13.72 -45.92 19.00
CA THR A 34 15.09 -46.41 18.95
C THR A 34 16.03 -45.24 19.21
N MET A 35 16.65 -45.24 20.39
CA MET A 35 17.69 -44.31 20.81
C MET A 35 18.99 -44.58 20.02
N ARG A 36 19.62 -43.52 19.49
CA ARG A 36 21.07 -43.48 19.28
C ARG A 36 21.62 -42.19 19.86
N PHE A 37 22.49 -42.34 20.84
CA PHE A 37 23.24 -41.29 21.51
C PHE A 37 24.28 -40.67 20.57
N GLY A 38 24.39 -39.33 20.58
CA GLY A 38 25.45 -38.57 19.93
C GLY A 38 25.58 -37.19 20.57
N VAL A 39 26.71 -36.94 21.23
CA VAL A 39 27.07 -35.75 22.02
C VAL A 39 27.23 -34.49 21.12
N PRO A 40 26.84 -33.28 21.56
CA PRO A 40 26.94 -32.07 20.75
C PRO A 40 28.39 -31.58 20.63
N ARG A 41 28.87 -31.38 19.39
CA ARG A 41 30.10 -30.65 19.11
C ARG A 41 29.79 -29.19 18.84
N THR A 42 30.46 -28.33 19.60
CA THR A 42 30.53 -26.88 19.47
C THR A 42 31.04 -26.47 18.09
N ALA A 43 30.32 -25.60 17.38
CA ALA A 43 30.80 -24.94 16.17
C ALA A 43 31.18 -23.49 16.51
N SER A 44 32.49 -23.23 16.57
CA SER A 44 33.06 -21.89 16.57
C SER A 44 32.75 -21.17 15.25
N PRO A 45 32.45 -19.86 15.26
CA PRO A 45 32.22 -19.11 14.04
C PRO A 45 33.55 -18.66 13.43
N SER A 46 33.92 -19.24 12.30
CA SER A 46 34.98 -18.73 11.43
C SER A 46 34.51 -17.44 10.74
N PRO A 47 35.33 -16.37 10.70
CA PRO A 47 34.91 -15.09 10.14
C PRO A 47 34.88 -15.16 8.60
N THR A 48 33.71 -14.93 8.03
CA THR A 48 33.53 -14.78 6.58
C THR A 48 34.12 -13.45 6.14
N ARG A 49 35.04 -13.50 5.19
CA ARG A 49 35.75 -12.36 4.62
C ARG A 49 34.77 -11.54 3.77
N TRP A 50 34.43 -10.33 4.21
CA TRP A 50 33.60 -9.39 3.47
C TRP A 50 34.40 -8.85 2.29
N GLN A 51 33.95 -9.15 1.06
CA GLN A 51 34.37 -8.44 -0.14
C GLN A 51 33.61 -7.11 -0.20
N ALA A 52 34.33 -6.01 -0.02
CA ALA A 52 33.83 -4.67 -0.27
C ALA A 52 33.62 -4.46 -1.78
N ARG A 53 32.46 -3.94 -2.17
CA ARG A 53 32.28 -3.30 -3.48
C ARG A 53 32.26 -1.77 -3.32
N PRO A 54 32.81 -1.02 -4.30
CA PRO A 54 32.91 0.44 -4.30
C PRO A 54 31.57 1.13 -4.60
N SER A 55 31.49 2.41 -4.24
CA SER A 55 30.26 3.22 -4.31
C SER A 55 30.00 3.84 -5.69
N THR A 56 28.70 4.03 -5.97
CA THR A 56 28.04 5.17 -6.63
C THR A 56 28.65 5.79 -7.89
N TYR A 57 28.14 5.40 -9.06
CA TYR A 57 27.37 6.22 -10.04
C TYR A 57 27.46 5.53 -11.41
N GLY A 58 26.35 5.01 -11.91
CA GLY A 58 26.28 4.36 -13.23
C GLY A 58 24.93 3.69 -13.47
N LEU A 59 24.01 4.43 -14.09
CA LEU A 59 22.69 3.95 -14.51
C LEU A 59 22.83 2.83 -15.54
N ARG A 60 22.33 1.63 -15.21
CA ARG A 60 21.94 0.61 -16.19
C ARG A 60 20.43 0.40 -16.12
N SER A 61 19.76 0.68 -17.23
CA SER A 61 18.33 0.46 -17.46
C SER A 61 18.06 -1.04 -17.58
N ALA A 62 17.43 -1.64 -16.57
CA ALA A 62 16.91 -2.99 -16.61
C ALA A 62 15.37 -2.96 -16.53
N TYR A 63 14.71 -3.15 -17.67
CA TYR A 63 13.28 -3.46 -17.75
C TYR A 63 13.11 -4.77 -18.51
N ASP A 64 13.13 -5.90 -17.80
CA ASP A 64 12.26 -7.04 -18.13
C ASP A 64 12.19 -8.03 -16.95
N SER A 65 11.00 -8.20 -16.37
CA SER A 65 10.60 -9.42 -15.65
C SER A 65 9.11 -9.31 -15.26
N ASP A 66 8.23 -9.68 -16.19
CA ASP A 66 6.98 -10.37 -15.84
C ASP A 66 7.35 -11.87 -15.76
N SER A 67 6.92 -12.52 -14.68
CA SER A 67 7.11 -13.95 -14.42
C SER A 67 6.52 -14.83 -15.52
N ASP A 68 7.37 -15.59 -16.21
CA ASP A 68 7.04 -16.86 -16.87
C ASP A 68 8.19 -17.84 -16.57
N SER A 69 7.86 -18.89 -15.83
CA SER A 69 8.73 -20.05 -15.59
C SER A 69 8.66 -20.94 -16.83
N PHE A 70 9.80 -21.26 -17.45
CA PHE A 70 10.21 -22.61 -17.85
C PHE A 70 11.63 -22.60 -18.45
N SER A 71 12.35 -23.68 -18.14
CA SER A 71 13.77 -23.95 -18.34
C SER A 71 14.22 -24.00 -19.81
N SER A 72 15.41 -23.48 -20.07
CA SER A 72 16.32 -24.03 -21.09
C SER A 72 17.75 -23.78 -20.64
N GLU A 73 18.46 -24.86 -20.33
CA GLU A 73 19.91 -24.91 -20.18
C GLU A 73 20.57 -24.55 -21.51
N SER A 74 21.67 -23.79 -21.45
CA SER A 74 22.83 -23.87 -22.34
C SER A 74 23.89 -22.91 -21.78
N ASP A 75 24.97 -23.49 -21.27
CA ASP A 75 26.23 -22.84 -20.93
C ASP A 75 26.77 -22.01 -22.10
N GLU A 76 27.40 -20.86 -21.82
CA GLU A 76 28.75 -20.52 -22.30
C GLU A 76 29.32 -19.39 -21.44
N GLU A 77 30.41 -19.70 -20.74
CA GLU A 77 31.24 -18.74 -20.02
C GLU A 77 31.99 -17.83 -21.00
N LEU A 78 31.82 -16.52 -20.90
CA LEU A 78 32.78 -15.56 -21.44
C LEU A 78 32.91 -14.37 -20.48
N SER A 79 34.05 -14.36 -19.80
CA SER A 79 34.53 -13.29 -18.94
C SER A 79 34.93 -12.06 -19.77
N TYR A 80 34.22 -10.95 -19.60
CA TYR A 80 34.63 -9.65 -20.12
C TYR A 80 34.93 -8.70 -18.95
N SER A 81 36.22 -8.51 -18.68
CA SER A 81 36.75 -7.45 -17.84
C SER A 81 36.83 -6.16 -18.67
N ILE A 82 36.10 -5.13 -18.23
CA ILE A 82 36.29 -3.73 -18.67
C ILE A 82 37.61 -3.23 -18.05
N SER A 83 38.63 -3.02 -18.88
CA SER A 83 39.12 -1.73 -19.37
C SER A 83 39.19 -0.62 -18.32
N GLY A 84 40.42 -0.33 -17.89
CA GLY A 84 40.83 1.02 -17.52
C GLY A 84 41.59 1.60 -18.71
N ASP A 85 41.07 2.69 -19.28
CA ASP A 85 41.75 3.47 -20.31
C ASP A 85 43.01 4.12 -19.71
N GLU A 86 44.16 3.64 -20.16
CA GLU A 86 45.35 4.47 -20.28
C GLU A 86 45.30 5.22 -21.61
N PHE A 87 45.61 6.49 -21.50
CA PHE A 87 45.79 7.46 -22.56
C PHE A 87 46.88 6.98 -23.53
N SER A 88 46.49 6.49 -24.71
CA SER A 88 47.42 6.30 -25.84
C SER A 88 46.92 7.10 -27.03
N SER A 89 47.68 8.15 -27.35
CA SER A 89 47.57 8.88 -28.60
C SER A 89 48.02 7.96 -29.73
N ASN A 90 47.07 7.61 -30.61
CA ASN A 90 47.33 7.01 -31.91
C ASN A 90 48.35 7.85 -32.69
N SER A 91 49.48 7.24 -33.04
CA SER A 91 50.02 7.39 -34.40
C SER A 91 49.96 6.02 -35.04
N ASP A 92 49.29 5.97 -36.18
CA ASP A 92 49.05 4.81 -37.02
C ASP A 92 50.34 4.00 -37.29
N ASP A 93 50.27 2.70 -37.03
CA ASP A 93 51.08 1.71 -37.75
C ASP A 93 50.09 1.02 -38.70
N GLU A 94 49.95 1.60 -39.89
CA GLU A 94 49.39 0.88 -41.02
C GLU A 94 50.21 -0.40 -41.20
N HIS A 95 49.52 -1.53 -41.29
CA HIS A 95 50.07 -2.76 -41.81
C HIS A 95 50.44 -2.54 -43.28
N ASP A 96 51.61 -1.96 -43.49
CA ASP A 96 52.22 -1.95 -44.80
C ASP A 96 52.78 -3.34 -45.06
N GLN A 97 52.22 -3.93 -46.10
CA GLN A 97 52.52 -5.26 -46.57
C GLN A 97 54.03 -5.41 -46.68
N ARG A 98 54.56 -6.52 -46.17
CA ARG A 98 55.94 -6.95 -46.43
C ARG A 98 56.11 -7.19 -47.93
N THR A 99 56.32 -6.13 -48.69
CA THR A 99 56.97 -6.21 -49.98
C THR A 99 58.44 -6.37 -49.68
N ASN A 100 58.93 -7.60 -49.90
CA ASN A 100 60.35 -7.86 -50.06
C ASN A 100 60.86 -7.03 -51.25
N LEU A 101 61.19 -5.76 -51.01
CA LEU A 101 61.89 -4.91 -51.96
C LEU A 101 63.37 -4.90 -51.57
N SER A 102 64.09 -5.77 -52.28
CA SER A 102 65.43 -5.54 -52.80
C SER A 102 66.44 -4.88 -51.85
N LYS A 103 67.29 -5.74 -51.27
CA LYS A 103 68.55 -5.38 -50.64
C LYS A 103 69.62 -4.99 -51.69
N SER A 104 69.26 -4.17 -52.68
CA SER A 104 70.13 -3.79 -53.79
C SER A 104 70.08 -2.28 -54.00
N GLN A 105 71.27 -1.65 -53.91
CA GLN A 105 71.59 -0.25 -54.21
C GLN A 105 71.21 0.80 -53.14
N ARG A 106 71.94 0.83 -52.02
CA ARG A 106 72.19 2.09 -51.28
C ARG A 106 73.60 2.54 -51.57
N SER A 107 73.81 3.84 -51.76
CA SER A 107 75.14 4.37 -52.05
C SER A 107 76.01 4.35 -50.77
N PRO A 108 77.35 4.28 -50.87
CA PRO A 108 78.24 4.30 -49.71
C PRO A 108 78.09 5.54 -48.81
N GLU A 109 77.59 6.66 -49.36
CA GLU A 109 77.39 7.91 -48.64
C GLU A 109 76.15 7.87 -47.74
N GLU A 110 75.07 7.23 -48.19
CA GLU A 110 73.86 7.05 -47.41
C GLU A 110 74.10 6.17 -46.18
N ILE A 111 74.94 5.14 -46.30
CA ILE A 111 75.31 4.26 -45.18
C ILE A 111 76.07 5.04 -44.11
N ARG A 112 77.00 5.92 -44.50
CA ARG A 112 77.75 6.78 -43.57
C ARG A 112 76.86 7.76 -42.83
N GLN A 113 75.91 8.40 -43.52
CA GLN A 113 74.96 9.32 -42.88
C GLN A 113 74.05 8.58 -41.89
N LEU A 114 73.65 7.35 -42.21
CA LEU A 114 72.84 6.51 -41.33
C LEU A 114 73.64 6.06 -40.09
N GLU A 115 74.91 5.72 -40.27
CA GLU A 115 75.82 5.40 -39.15
C GLU A 115 76.10 6.61 -38.26
N GLU A 116 76.27 7.80 -38.83
CA GLU A 116 76.51 9.05 -38.11
C GLU A 116 75.26 9.53 -37.35
N THR A 117 74.07 9.38 -37.95
CA THR A 117 72.80 9.64 -37.26
C THR A 117 72.55 8.63 -36.13
N ILE A 118 72.85 7.35 -36.33
CA ILE A 118 72.78 6.37 -35.24
C ILE A 118 73.81 6.67 -34.15
N ALA A 119 75.04 7.08 -34.50
CA ALA A 119 76.09 7.43 -33.55
C ALA A 119 75.71 8.68 -32.72
N SER A 120 75.12 9.70 -33.34
CA SER A 120 74.63 10.91 -32.64
C SER A 120 73.44 10.62 -31.72
N ILE A 121 72.50 9.76 -32.12
CA ILE A 121 71.42 9.28 -31.25
C ILE A 121 71.99 8.52 -30.05
N ARG A 122 73.00 7.66 -30.27
CA ARG A 122 73.69 6.93 -29.19
C ARG A 122 74.48 7.85 -28.27
N LEU A 123 75.09 8.92 -28.79
CA LEU A 123 75.81 9.91 -27.99
C LEU A 123 74.85 10.71 -27.09
N ARG A 124 73.69 11.08 -27.63
CA ARG A 124 72.66 11.87 -26.93
C ARG A 124 71.91 11.07 -25.87
N THR A 125 71.75 9.77 -26.07
CA THR A 125 71.13 8.85 -25.09
C THR A 125 72.09 8.40 -23.99
N ARG A 126 73.41 8.48 -24.22
CA ARG A 126 74.43 8.19 -23.19
C ARG A 126 74.89 9.41 -22.39
N HIS A 127 74.54 10.62 -22.83
CA HIS A 127 74.80 11.82 -22.05
C HIS A 127 73.78 11.90 -20.91
N HIS A 128 74.22 11.63 -19.68
CA HIS A 128 73.40 11.77 -18.49
C HIS A 128 73.69 13.15 -17.92
N ASP A 129 72.71 14.05 -18.00
CA ASP A 129 72.78 15.33 -17.31
C ASP A 129 72.42 15.10 -15.83
N PRO A 130 73.35 15.33 -14.89
CA PRO A 130 73.09 15.16 -13.45
C PRO A 130 71.91 16.01 -12.96
N TYR A 131 71.64 17.14 -13.62
CA TYR A 131 70.51 18.00 -13.26
C TYR A 131 69.16 17.37 -13.63
N GLU A 132 69.05 16.74 -14.80
CA GLU A 132 67.83 16.05 -15.20
C GLU A 132 67.52 14.82 -14.32
N GLU A 133 68.55 14.08 -13.90
CA GLU A 133 68.37 12.96 -12.97
C GLU A 133 67.91 13.45 -11.59
N TRP A 134 68.51 14.53 -11.10
CA TRP A 134 68.08 15.17 -9.86
C TRP A 134 66.63 15.67 -9.93
N GLU A 135 66.22 16.29 -11.05
CA GLU A 135 64.84 16.74 -11.24
C GLU A 135 63.87 15.54 -11.28
N LYS A 136 64.22 14.46 -11.99
CA LYS A 136 63.43 13.22 -12.05
C LYS A 136 63.29 12.56 -10.67
N GLN A 137 64.37 12.50 -9.90
CA GLN A 137 64.36 11.96 -8.54
C GLN A 137 63.51 12.84 -7.61
N THR A 138 63.69 14.15 -7.66
CA THR A 138 62.93 15.10 -6.84
C THR A 138 61.43 15.02 -7.15
N ARG A 139 61.03 14.95 -8.42
CA ARG A 139 59.62 14.73 -8.82
C ARG A 139 59.07 13.41 -8.27
N LYS A 140 59.86 12.34 -8.34
CA LYS A 140 59.47 11.02 -7.81
C LYS A 140 59.30 11.04 -6.29
N GLU A 141 60.21 11.67 -5.57
CA GLU A 141 60.15 11.81 -4.10
C GLU A 141 58.98 12.69 -3.67
N ALA A 142 58.74 13.81 -4.36
CA ALA A 142 57.58 14.68 -4.12
C ALA A 142 56.27 13.92 -4.34
N PHE A 143 56.17 13.13 -5.41
CA PHE A 143 55.00 12.30 -5.68
C PHE A 143 54.78 11.22 -4.60
N MET A 144 55.83 10.53 -4.17
CA MET A 144 55.73 9.52 -3.12
C MET A 144 55.33 10.12 -1.78
N THR A 145 55.84 11.31 -1.47
CA THR A 145 55.50 12.06 -0.25
C THR A 145 54.04 12.50 -0.27
N ALA A 146 53.59 13.11 -1.37
CA ALA A 146 52.19 13.52 -1.56
C ALA A 146 51.22 12.34 -1.46
N ARG A 147 51.56 11.18 -2.06
CA ARG A 147 50.74 9.97 -1.97
C ARG A 147 50.66 9.41 -0.55
N LYS A 148 51.78 9.47 0.20
CA LYS A 148 51.82 9.04 1.61
C LYS A 148 50.96 9.95 2.48
N GLU A 149 51.08 11.27 2.32
CA GLU A 149 50.27 12.26 3.03
C GLU A 149 48.78 12.13 2.71
N GLN A 150 48.42 11.92 1.44
CA GLN A 150 47.04 11.68 1.03
C GLN A 150 46.48 10.41 1.69
N SER A 151 47.26 9.32 1.74
CA SER A 151 46.86 8.08 2.40
C SER A 151 46.62 8.27 3.90
N THR A 152 47.51 8.99 4.60
CA THR A 152 47.37 9.28 6.03
C THR A 152 46.19 10.22 6.32
N ASN A 153 45.93 11.19 5.45
CA ASN A 153 44.79 12.09 5.60
C ASN A 153 43.47 11.36 5.40
N LEU A 154 43.42 10.43 4.45
CA LEU A 154 42.23 9.64 4.16
C LEU A 154 41.94 8.64 5.28
N SER A 155 42.97 8.00 5.86
CA SER A 155 42.81 7.12 7.02
C SER A 155 42.34 7.91 8.25
N HIS A 156 42.91 9.09 8.50
CA HIS A 156 42.49 9.95 9.61
C HIS A 156 41.05 10.42 9.44
N PHE A 157 40.66 10.83 8.23
CA PHE A 157 39.29 11.24 7.92
C PHE A 157 38.30 10.09 8.17
N ASN A 158 38.61 8.88 7.70
CA ASN A 158 37.76 7.71 7.92
C ASN A 158 37.64 7.38 9.41
N GLU A 159 38.71 7.47 10.19
CA GLU A 159 38.67 7.23 11.63
C GLU A 159 37.77 8.25 12.36
N ILE A 160 37.82 9.52 11.97
CA ILE A 160 36.94 10.56 12.53
C ILE A 160 35.48 10.26 12.19
N GLN A 161 35.18 9.86 10.94
CA GLN A 161 33.82 9.54 10.51
C GLN A 161 33.27 8.32 11.28
N GLU A 162 34.06 7.26 11.43
CA GLU A 162 33.64 6.08 12.20
C GLU A 162 33.43 6.41 13.68
N ARG A 163 34.29 7.22 14.30
CA ARG A 163 34.08 7.69 15.68
C ARG A 163 32.78 8.49 15.83
N ARG A 164 32.44 9.36 14.88
CA ARG A 164 31.17 10.11 14.88
C ARG A 164 29.97 9.17 14.74
N ARG A 165 30.03 8.24 13.79
CA ARG A 165 28.97 7.25 13.57
C ARG A 165 28.73 6.37 14.80
N LEU A 166 29.80 5.92 15.45
CA LEU A 166 29.70 5.14 16.69
C LEU A 166 29.09 5.96 17.83
N ALA A 167 29.49 7.22 18.00
CA ALA A 167 28.94 8.10 19.01
C ALA A 167 27.44 8.40 18.77
N GLU A 168 27.02 8.59 17.53
CA GLU A 168 25.60 8.76 17.18
C GLU A 168 24.78 7.48 17.41
N ALA A 169 25.34 6.32 17.05
CA ALA A 169 24.71 5.03 17.31
C ALA A 169 24.50 4.79 18.81
N GLN A 170 25.50 5.12 19.64
CA GLN A 170 25.40 5.02 21.11
C GLN A 170 24.36 6.01 21.69
N LYS A 171 24.27 7.23 21.15
CA LYS A 171 23.24 8.18 21.57
C LYS A 171 21.84 7.67 21.25
N LEU A 172 21.64 7.12 20.06
CA LEU A 172 20.36 6.55 19.65
C LEU A 172 19.99 5.30 20.45
N SER A 173 20.95 4.44 20.81
CA SER A 173 20.68 3.28 21.66
C SER A 173 20.28 3.71 23.07
N ALA A 174 20.99 4.69 23.66
CA ALA A 174 20.65 5.22 24.98
C ALA A 174 19.26 5.88 25.02
N GLN A 175 18.86 6.58 23.95
CA GLN A 175 17.50 7.13 23.81
C GLN A 175 16.44 6.02 23.77
N ARG A 176 16.65 4.98 22.96
CA ARG A 176 15.73 3.84 22.88
C ARG A 176 15.61 3.09 24.21
N GLU A 177 16.71 2.95 24.94
CA GLU A 177 16.71 2.34 26.28
C GLU A 177 15.92 3.18 27.28
N SER A 178 16.06 4.51 27.25
CA SER A 178 15.26 5.42 28.08
C SER A 178 13.77 5.35 27.75
N GLU A 179 13.43 5.36 26.46
CA GLU A 179 12.04 5.23 26.00
C GLU A 179 11.44 3.87 26.40
N ALA A 180 12.19 2.78 26.26
CA ALA A 180 11.76 1.45 26.68
C ALA A 180 11.52 1.38 28.19
N ALA A 181 12.40 1.99 29.00
CA ALA A 181 12.23 2.08 30.45
C ALA A 181 10.98 2.88 30.84
N GLN A 182 10.71 4.01 30.16
CA GLN A 182 9.49 4.81 30.38
C GLN A 182 8.22 4.03 30.03
N ILE A 183 8.22 3.30 28.90
CA ILE A 183 7.09 2.47 28.49
C ILE A 183 6.87 1.34 29.51
N GLN A 184 7.93 0.67 29.96
CA GLN A 184 7.84 -0.37 30.98
C GLN A 184 7.27 0.17 32.30
N ALA A 185 7.71 1.34 32.77
CA ALA A 185 7.18 1.97 33.97
C ALA A 185 5.68 2.30 33.84
N ARG A 186 5.26 2.83 32.69
CA ARG A 186 3.84 3.13 32.43
C ARG A 186 2.99 1.86 32.36
N LEU A 187 3.49 0.79 31.75
CA LEU A 187 2.80 -0.51 31.73
C LEU A 187 2.67 -1.12 33.12
N GLN A 188 3.71 -0.99 33.97
CA GLN A 188 3.64 -1.42 35.36
C GLN A 188 2.59 -0.63 36.15
N GLN A 189 2.51 0.69 35.96
CA GLN A 189 1.49 1.53 36.59
C GLN A 189 0.08 1.13 36.16
N LEU A 190 -0.15 0.89 34.86
CA LEU A 190 -1.45 0.42 34.35
C LEU A 190 -1.81 -0.95 34.92
N ARG A 191 -0.83 -1.86 35.07
CA ARG A 191 -1.05 -3.18 35.67
C ARG A 191 -1.45 -3.08 37.14
N LEU A 192 -0.84 -2.18 37.90
CA LEU A 192 -1.22 -1.90 39.29
C LEU A 192 -2.64 -1.33 39.37
N GLN A 193 -2.98 -0.35 38.52
CA GLN A 193 -4.34 0.21 38.45
C GLN A 193 -5.38 -0.87 38.13
N GLN A 194 -5.10 -1.73 37.15
CA GLN A 194 -5.97 -2.86 36.83
C GLN A 194 -6.19 -3.76 38.05
N GLN A 195 -5.12 -4.14 38.75
CA GLN A 195 -5.23 -4.96 39.97
C GLN A 195 -6.05 -4.28 41.06
N GLU A 196 -5.92 -2.96 41.25
CA GLU A 196 -6.74 -2.22 42.21
C GLU A 196 -8.21 -2.19 41.80
N THR A 197 -8.51 -1.97 40.52
CA THR A 197 -9.88 -2.00 40.02
C THR A 197 -10.49 -3.39 40.16
N GLU A 198 -9.75 -4.46 39.85
CA GLU A 198 -10.21 -5.83 40.07
C GLU A 198 -10.49 -6.10 41.54
N ARG A 199 -9.62 -5.65 42.46
CA ARG A 199 -9.84 -5.79 43.90
C ARG A 199 -11.10 -5.07 44.36
N ARG A 200 -11.34 -3.84 43.89
CA ARG A 200 -12.58 -3.10 44.18
C ARG A 200 -13.80 -3.84 43.66
N MET A 201 -13.77 -4.30 42.41
CA MET A 201 -14.88 -5.06 41.81
C MET A 201 -15.15 -6.37 42.57
N ARG A 202 -14.12 -7.08 43.01
CA ARG A 202 -14.26 -8.29 43.83
C ARG A 202 -14.88 -7.97 45.19
N HIS A 203 -14.41 -6.93 45.86
CA HIS A 203 -14.97 -6.48 47.14
C HIS A 203 -16.46 -6.08 47.00
N ASP A 204 -16.80 -5.29 45.97
CA ASP A 204 -18.19 -4.89 45.71
C ASP A 204 -19.07 -6.07 45.32
N TRP A 205 -18.50 -7.08 44.66
CA TRP A 205 -19.20 -8.33 44.37
C TRP A 205 -19.45 -9.14 45.65
N GLU A 206 -18.45 -9.29 46.52
CA GLU A 206 -18.61 -9.96 47.82
C GLU A 206 -19.66 -9.25 48.70
N LEU A 207 -19.67 -7.92 48.71
CA LEU A 207 -20.66 -7.14 49.46
C LEU A 207 -22.08 -7.39 48.93
N ARG A 208 -22.25 -7.41 47.60
CA ARG A 208 -23.52 -7.73 46.95
C ARG A 208 -23.95 -9.17 47.22
N GLN A 209 -23.02 -10.12 47.18
CA GLN A 209 -23.27 -11.52 47.52
C GLN A 209 -23.74 -11.66 48.97
N LYS A 210 -23.04 -11.04 49.93
CA LYS A 210 -23.48 -11.03 51.34
C LYS A 210 -24.87 -10.44 51.52
N ASN A 211 -25.17 -9.33 50.86
CA ASN A 211 -26.51 -8.72 50.92
C ASN A 211 -27.59 -9.62 50.32
N LEU A 212 -27.27 -10.36 49.26
CA LEU A 212 -28.18 -11.33 48.67
C LEU A 212 -28.42 -12.52 49.60
N TRP A 213 -27.35 -13.07 50.20
CA TRP A 213 -27.44 -14.15 51.19
C TRP A 213 -28.28 -13.75 52.41
N ASN A 214 -28.05 -12.55 52.96
CA ASN A 214 -28.86 -12.04 54.07
C ASN A 214 -30.34 -11.92 53.69
N ARG A 215 -30.65 -11.48 52.46
CA ARG A 215 -32.03 -11.44 51.97
C ARG A 215 -32.64 -12.84 51.87
N ILE A 216 -31.89 -13.80 51.33
CA ILE A 216 -32.32 -15.20 51.23
C ILE A 216 -32.57 -15.78 52.62
N GLU A 217 -31.67 -15.59 53.59
CA GLU A 217 -31.84 -16.02 54.98
C GLU A 217 -33.07 -15.38 55.63
N THR A 218 -33.32 -14.08 55.38
CA THR A 218 -34.54 -13.44 55.92
C THR A 218 -35.82 -14.02 55.33
N VAL A 219 -35.83 -14.38 54.04
CA VAL A 219 -36.99 -15.00 53.39
C VAL A 219 -37.18 -16.43 53.90
N ILE A 220 -36.10 -17.22 54.00
CA ILE A 220 -36.14 -18.57 54.57
C ILE A 220 -36.68 -18.53 56.00
N LYS A 221 -36.17 -17.63 56.84
CA LYS A 221 -36.65 -17.49 58.22
C LYS A 221 -38.13 -17.10 58.29
N GLN A 222 -38.58 -16.18 57.43
CA GLN A 222 -40.00 -15.82 57.36
C GLN A 222 -40.87 -16.98 56.89
N GLU A 223 -40.38 -17.85 56.00
CA GLU A 223 -41.10 -19.05 55.59
C GLU A 223 -41.08 -20.14 56.66
N GLU A 224 -39.96 -20.35 57.34
CA GLU A 224 -39.83 -21.26 58.48
C GLU A 224 -40.75 -20.84 59.62
N ASP A 225 -40.83 -19.55 59.96
CA ASP A 225 -41.74 -19.02 60.97
C ASP A 225 -43.21 -19.22 60.56
N LYS A 226 -43.55 -19.04 59.28
CA LYS A 226 -44.90 -19.32 58.74
C LYS A 226 -45.23 -20.81 58.73
N VAL A 227 -44.25 -21.67 58.47
CA VAL A 227 -44.42 -23.13 58.53
C VAL A 227 -44.54 -23.58 59.98
N ALA A 228 -43.76 -23.02 60.90
CA ALA A 228 -43.85 -23.30 62.33
C ALA A 228 -45.19 -22.84 62.92
N GLN A 229 -45.71 -21.67 62.52
CA GLN A 229 -47.05 -21.21 62.87
C GLN A 229 -48.13 -22.15 62.31
N ARG A 230 -48.02 -22.56 61.04
CA ARG A 230 -48.94 -23.54 60.45
C ARG A 230 -48.86 -24.90 61.14
N LEU A 231 -47.68 -25.36 61.52
CA LEU A 231 -47.49 -26.63 62.23
C LEU A 231 -48.01 -26.55 63.67
N ALA A 232 -47.91 -25.40 64.34
CA ALA A 232 -48.45 -25.15 65.68
C ALA A 232 -49.98 -25.03 65.66
N GLU A 233 -50.55 -24.41 64.62
CA GLU A 233 -52.00 -24.41 64.37
C GLU A 233 -52.51 -25.80 63.98
N GLU A 234 -51.72 -26.58 63.24
CA GLU A 234 -52.01 -27.97 62.91
C GLU A 234 -51.88 -28.88 64.13
N GLN A 235 -50.93 -28.64 65.05
CA GLN A 235 -50.83 -29.37 66.32
C GLN A 235 -51.99 -29.00 67.26
N ARG A 236 -52.39 -27.72 67.34
CA ARG A 236 -53.60 -27.31 68.07
C ARG A 236 -54.88 -27.91 67.50
N LYS A 237 -54.97 -28.02 66.17
CA LYS A 237 -56.08 -28.72 65.49
C LYS A 237 -55.99 -30.24 65.63
N ARG A 238 -54.79 -30.83 65.71
CA ARG A 238 -54.60 -32.25 66.02
C ARG A 238 -54.95 -32.57 67.46
N ASP A 239 -54.67 -31.70 68.44
CA ASP A 239 -55.09 -31.87 69.84
C ASP A 239 -56.62 -31.72 70.00
N GLU A 240 -57.27 -30.93 69.14
CA GLU A 240 -58.75 -30.85 69.03
C GLU A 240 -59.36 -32.02 68.21
N GLU A 241 -58.63 -32.57 67.22
CA GLU A 241 -59.03 -33.74 66.42
C GLU A 241 -58.73 -35.08 67.11
N GLU A 242 -57.78 -35.17 68.03
CA GLU A 242 -57.48 -36.37 68.83
C GLU A 242 -58.59 -36.64 69.87
N ARG A 243 -59.36 -35.61 70.22
CA ARG A 243 -60.65 -35.74 70.95
C ARG A 243 -61.82 -36.18 70.06
N LYS A 244 -61.70 -36.12 68.74
CA LYS A 244 -62.71 -36.57 67.76
C LYS A 244 -62.34 -37.85 66.98
N ARG A 245 -61.10 -38.34 67.08
CA ARG A 245 -60.59 -39.57 66.45
C ARG A 245 -60.65 -40.81 67.34
N ARG A 246 -61.51 -40.81 68.36
CA ARG A 246 -62.06 -42.06 68.91
C ARG A 246 -63.25 -42.57 68.10
N ASP A 247 -63.80 -41.73 67.22
CA ASP A 247 -64.88 -42.12 66.32
C ASP A 247 -64.31 -42.34 64.92
N GLU A 248 -64.32 -43.63 64.57
CA GLU A 248 -64.60 -44.11 63.22
C GLU A 248 -63.44 -44.01 62.24
N GLU A 249 -62.65 -45.08 62.21
CA GLU A 249 -62.78 -46.16 61.22
C GLU A 249 -63.25 -45.89 59.77
N MET A 250 -63.38 -44.64 59.32
CA MET A 250 -63.44 -44.24 57.90
C MET A 250 -62.03 -44.13 57.31
N LYS A 251 -61.26 -45.15 57.69
CA LYS A 251 -60.11 -45.73 57.02
C LYS A 251 -60.53 -46.05 55.57
N LYS A 252 -59.59 -45.89 54.64
CA LYS A 252 -59.46 -46.63 53.35
C LYS A 252 -60.03 -46.05 52.05
N ARG A 253 -60.65 -44.87 51.99
CA ARG A 253 -60.97 -44.21 50.69
C ARG A 253 -60.04 -43.07 50.26
N LEU A 254 -59.30 -42.44 51.17
CA LEU A 254 -58.52 -41.22 50.86
C LEU A 254 -57.09 -41.43 50.32
N ALA A 255 -56.64 -42.68 50.19
CA ALA A 255 -55.26 -42.99 49.76
C ALA A 255 -55.11 -43.04 48.23
N GLU A 256 -56.21 -43.25 47.49
CA GLU A 256 -56.20 -43.32 46.03
C GLU A 256 -56.29 -41.92 45.37
N GLU A 257 -56.86 -40.95 46.09
CA GLU A 257 -56.98 -39.54 45.65
C GLU A 257 -55.64 -38.77 45.76
N ARG A 258 -54.77 -39.14 46.72
CA ARG A 258 -53.44 -38.55 46.89
C ARG A 258 -52.46 -38.90 45.76
N ARG A 259 -52.58 -40.07 45.13
CA ARG A 259 -51.74 -40.45 43.97
C ARG A 259 -52.11 -39.68 42.70
N ARG A 260 -53.38 -39.30 42.52
CA ARG A 260 -53.80 -38.45 41.38
C ARG A 260 -53.37 -37.00 41.55
N ALA A 261 -53.30 -36.49 42.78
CA ALA A 261 -52.86 -35.13 43.08
C ALA A 261 -51.34 -34.90 42.88
N GLU A 262 -50.50 -35.91 43.09
CA GLU A 262 -49.05 -35.81 42.82
C GLU A 262 -48.71 -35.86 41.32
N GLU A 263 -49.37 -36.71 40.53
CA GLU A 263 -49.20 -36.75 39.07
C GLU A 263 -49.70 -35.47 38.38
N GLU A 264 -50.75 -34.84 38.89
CA GLU A 264 -51.28 -33.58 38.35
C GLU A 264 -50.38 -32.38 38.68
N ARG A 265 -49.74 -32.37 39.85
CA ARG A 265 -48.76 -31.34 40.22
C ARG A 265 -47.48 -31.42 39.39
N LEU A 266 -46.99 -32.63 39.12
CA LEU A 266 -45.80 -32.83 38.30
C LEU A 266 -46.06 -32.43 36.82
N ARG A 267 -47.27 -32.70 36.29
CA ARG A 267 -47.67 -32.24 34.95
C ARG A 267 -47.80 -30.72 34.86
N ARG A 268 -48.31 -30.04 35.90
CA ARG A 268 -48.43 -28.57 35.93
C ARG A 268 -47.07 -27.88 35.99
N GLU A 269 -46.11 -28.41 36.75
CA GLU A 269 -44.73 -27.88 36.83
C GLU A 269 -43.96 -28.10 35.52
N GLU A 270 -44.18 -29.22 34.82
CA GLU A 270 -43.56 -29.48 33.52
C GLU A 270 -44.20 -28.63 32.40
N GLU A 271 -45.51 -28.38 32.44
CA GLU A 271 -46.20 -27.44 31.54
C GLU A 271 -45.78 -25.99 31.77
N GLU A 272 -45.63 -25.53 33.02
CA GLU A 272 -45.15 -24.17 33.30
C GLU A 272 -43.70 -23.97 32.86
N ARG A 273 -42.83 -24.96 33.06
CA ARG A 273 -41.45 -24.91 32.54
C ARG A 273 -41.42 -24.86 31.02
N LYS A 274 -42.25 -25.65 30.34
CA LYS A 274 -42.38 -25.61 28.87
C LYS A 274 -42.94 -24.27 28.37
N ARG A 275 -43.90 -23.67 29.06
CA ARG A 275 -44.45 -22.34 28.74
C ARG A 275 -43.42 -21.23 28.92
N LEU A 276 -42.63 -21.26 30.00
CA LEU A 276 -41.54 -20.30 30.25
C LEU A 276 -40.41 -20.42 29.21
N GLU A 277 -40.10 -21.63 28.76
CA GLU A 277 -39.09 -21.87 27.73
C GLU A 277 -39.60 -21.46 26.34
N GLU A 278 -40.87 -21.72 26.02
CA GLU A 278 -41.51 -21.26 24.78
C GLU A 278 -41.65 -19.73 24.74
N GLU A 279 -41.97 -19.08 25.87
CA GLU A 279 -42.07 -17.63 25.96
C GLU A 279 -40.69 -16.95 25.83
N LYS A 280 -39.63 -17.53 26.39
CA LYS A 280 -38.25 -17.05 26.20
C LYS A 280 -37.81 -17.20 24.74
N ARG A 281 -38.06 -18.36 24.13
CA ARG A 281 -37.74 -18.59 22.71
C ARG A 281 -38.51 -17.64 21.78
N ARG A 282 -39.80 -17.39 22.05
CA ARG A 282 -40.58 -16.41 21.28
C ARG A 282 -40.05 -14.99 21.42
N LYS A 283 -39.63 -14.58 22.62
CA LYS A 283 -39.02 -13.26 22.86
C LYS A 283 -37.65 -13.12 22.17
N GLU A 284 -36.82 -14.16 22.18
CA GLU A 284 -35.54 -14.17 21.47
C GLU A 284 -35.73 -14.12 19.95
N GLU A 285 -36.68 -14.90 19.40
CA GLU A 285 -37.02 -14.88 17.97
C GLU A 285 -37.62 -13.53 17.54
N GLU A 286 -38.44 -12.89 18.38
CA GLU A 286 -39.01 -11.56 18.11
C GLU A 286 -37.93 -10.46 18.16
N GLU A 287 -37.03 -10.51 19.14
CA GLU A 287 -35.91 -9.56 19.24
C GLU A 287 -34.92 -9.72 18.07
N GLU A 288 -34.63 -10.95 17.65
CA GLU A 288 -33.78 -11.22 16.49
C GLU A 288 -34.44 -10.73 15.19
N ARG A 289 -35.74 -10.94 15.03
CA ARG A 289 -36.50 -10.40 13.89
C ARG A 289 -36.54 -8.87 13.88
N LEU A 290 -36.69 -8.23 15.04
CA LEU A 290 -36.64 -6.77 15.16
C LEU A 290 -35.27 -6.22 14.77
N ARG A 291 -34.19 -6.86 15.24
CA ARG A 291 -32.80 -6.49 14.89
C ARG A 291 -32.53 -6.69 13.39
N GLN A 292 -32.98 -7.80 12.81
CA GLN A 292 -32.85 -8.06 11.37
C GLN A 292 -33.62 -7.02 10.54
N GLU A 293 -34.84 -6.67 10.94
CA GLU A 293 -35.65 -5.68 10.24
C GLU A 293 -35.06 -4.27 10.38
N GLU A 294 -34.54 -3.90 11.56
CA GLU A 294 -33.80 -2.64 11.74
C GLU A 294 -32.54 -2.58 10.88
N GLU A 295 -31.77 -3.67 10.80
CA GLU A 295 -30.60 -3.73 9.93
C GLU A 295 -30.98 -3.63 8.45
N ARG A 296 -32.07 -4.27 8.03
CA ARG A 296 -32.59 -4.17 6.66
C ARG A 296 -33.05 -2.75 6.35
N GLN A 297 -33.81 -2.11 7.24
CA GLN A 297 -34.24 -0.72 7.07
C GLN A 297 -33.06 0.27 7.12
N LYS A 298 -32.02 0.00 7.91
CA LYS A 298 -30.77 0.79 7.91
C LYS A 298 -30.03 0.62 6.58
N LYS A 299 -29.89 -0.60 6.08
CA LYS A 299 -29.27 -0.90 4.76
C LYS A 299 -30.05 -0.24 3.62
N GLU A 300 -31.38 -0.37 3.62
CA GLU A 300 -32.24 0.21 2.58
C GLU A 300 -32.19 1.75 2.60
N ARG A 301 -32.20 2.38 3.78
CA ARG A 301 -31.99 3.84 3.91
C ARG A 301 -30.63 4.26 3.38
N LEU A 302 -29.57 3.53 3.73
CA LEU A 302 -28.20 3.83 3.28
C LEU A 302 -28.05 3.61 1.77
N GLU A 303 -28.70 2.61 1.20
CA GLU A 303 -28.75 2.38 -0.25
C GLU A 303 -29.57 3.45 -0.98
N ALA A 304 -30.69 3.88 -0.42
CA ALA A 304 -31.49 4.98 -0.97
C ALA A 304 -30.69 6.29 -0.96
N GLU A 305 -30.01 6.59 0.14
CA GLU A 305 -29.11 7.75 0.24
C GLU A 305 -27.96 7.63 -0.77
N ARG A 306 -27.34 6.46 -0.90
CA ARG A 306 -26.30 6.21 -1.91
C ARG A 306 -26.81 6.45 -3.33
N LYS A 307 -28.01 5.95 -3.66
CA LYS A 307 -28.65 6.17 -4.97
C LYS A 307 -28.96 7.65 -5.21
N GLN A 308 -29.43 8.37 -4.20
CA GLN A 308 -29.66 9.81 -4.28
C GLN A 308 -28.34 10.56 -4.51
N ARG A 309 -27.27 10.23 -3.78
CA ARG A 309 -25.93 10.81 -3.97
C ARG A 309 -25.40 10.55 -5.38
N LEU A 310 -25.56 9.32 -5.89
CA LEU A 310 -25.19 8.95 -7.26
C LEU A 310 -25.96 9.75 -8.32
N GLN A 311 -27.27 9.95 -8.13
CA GLN A 311 -28.09 10.75 -9.03
C GLN A 311 -27.69 12.23 -9.04
N ILE A 312 -27.26 12.76 -7.89
CA ILE A 312 -26.74 14.13 -7.77
C ILE A 312 -25.27 14.22 -8.22
N GLY A 313 -24.60 13.09 -8.46
CA GLY A 313 -23.19 13.03 -8.89
C GLY A 313 -22.17 13.24 -7.76
N LEU A 314 -22.60 13.18 -6.48
CA LEU A 314 -21.72 13.22 -5.31
C LEU A 314 -21.15 11.81 -5.03
N LEU A 315 -20.16 11.41 -5.82
CA LEU A 315 -19.41 10.17 -5.61
C LEU A 315 -18.52 10.27 -4.36
N THR A 316 -18.49 9.20 -3.56
CA THR A 316 -17.55 9.08 -2.44
C THR A 316 -16.14 8.74 -2.94
N ALA A 317 -15.12 8.90 -2.08
CA ALA A 317 -13.76 8.47 -2.40
C ALA A 317 -13.70 6.94 -2.62
N GLU A 318 -14.49 6.18 -1.87
CA GLU A 318 -14.60 4.72 -1.99
C GLU A 318 -15.23 4.30 -3.32
N ASP A 319 -16.31 4.96 -3.76
CA ASP A 319 -16.95 4.65 -5.04
C ASP A 319 -15.99 4.90 -6.22
N ASP A 320 -15.28 6.04 -6.23
CA ASP A 320 -14.28 6.36 -7.25
C ASP A 320 -13.14 5.31 -7.25
N TRP A 321 -12.68 4.91 -6.05
CA TRP A 321 -11.65 3.89 -5.88
C TRP A 321 -12.09 2.53 -6.42
N TYR A 322 -13.29 2.06 -6.06
CA TYR A 322 -13.82 0.79 -6.51
C TYR A 322 -14.06 0.74 -8.02
N ALA A 323 -14.61 1.80 -8.60
CA ALA A 323 -14.80 1.89 -10.06
C ALA A 323 -13.48 1.77 -10.83
N ALA A 324 -12.41 2.43 -10.34
CA ALA A 324 -11.09 2.34 -10.94
C ALA A 324 -10.47 0.93 -10.78
N ARG A 325 -10.65 0.29 -9.62
CA ARG A 325 -10.16 -1.06 -9.33
C ARG A 325 -10.87 -2.13 -10.17
N ASP A 326 -12.19 -2.04 -10.31
CA ASP A 326 -12.97 -2.93 -11.19
C ASP A 326 -12.49 -2.84 -12.64
N THR A 327 -12.40 -1.61 -13.16
CA THR A 327 -11.89 -1.34 -14.52
C THR A 327 -10.49 -1.91 -14.70
N LEU A 328 -9.61 -1.78 -13.70
CA LEU A 328 -8.26 -2.35 -13.75
C LEU A 328 -8.26 -3.88 -13.80
N LYS A 329 -9.16 -4.55 -13.07
CA LYS A 329 -9.29 -6.03 -13.10
C LYS A 329 -9.81 -6.49 -14.46
N ARG A 330 -10.82 -5.82 -15.00
CA ARG A 330 -11.34 -6.05 -16.37
C ARG A 330 -10.24 -5.87 -17.42
N LEU A 331 -9.43 -4.83 -17.32
CA LEU A 331 -8.31 -4.60 -18.25
C LEU A 331 -7.23 -5.68 -18.15
N LYS A 332 -6.93 -6.17 -16.94
CA LYS A 332 -5.96 -7.25 -16.75
C LYS A 332 -6.42 -8.57 -17.37
N SER A 333 -7.71 -8.92 -17.23
CA SER A 333 -8.24 -10.13 -17.85
C SER A 333 -8.22 -10.05 -19.38
N GLN A 334 -8.60 -8.92 -19.96
CA GLN A 334 -8.50 -8.70 -21.42
C GLN A 334 -7.05 -8.75 -21.92
N MET A 335 -6.11 -8.14 -21.17
CA MET A 335 -4.69 -8.16 -21.52
C MET A 335 -4.10 -9.58 -21.43
N ALA A 336 -4.54 -10.40 -20.47
CA ALA A 336 -4.13 -11.79 -20.37
C ALA A 336 -4.57 -12.61 -21.60
N MET A 337 -5.79 -12.38 -22.10
CA MET A 337 -6.28 -13.01 -23.34
C MET A 337 -5.43 -12.61 -24.55
N VAL A 338 -5.15 -11.31 -24.74
CA VAL A 338 -4.32 -10.82 -25.85
C VAL A 338 -2.89 -11.38 -25.79
N LYS A 339 -2.32 -11.53 -24.58
CA LYS A 339 -0.99 -12.11 -24.39
C LYS A 339 -0.95 -13.63 -24.60
N GLY A 340 -2.06 -14.33 -24.33
CA GLY A 340 -2.19 -15.77 -24.56
C GLY A 340 -2.28 -16.13 -26.05
N ASP A 341 -2.94 -15.29 -26.85
CA ASP A 341 -3.09 -15.51 -28.28
C ASP A 341 -1.88 -14.99 -29.07
N LYS A 342 -1.07 -15.90 -29.64
CA LYS A 342 0.12 -15.56 -30.44
C LYS A 342 -0.12 -14.52 -31.56
N PRO A 343 -1.16 -14.61 -32.42
CA PRO A 343 -1.37 -13.61 -33.47
C PRO A 343 -1.73 -12.23 -32.89
N LEU A 344 -2.62 -12.17 -31.88
CA LEU A 344 -3.01 -10.92 -31.24
C LEU A 344 -1.82 -10.26 -30.52
N LYS A 345 -0.94 -11.05 -29.90
CA LYS A 345 0.28 -10.56 -29.24
C LYS A 345 1.25 -9.89 -30.22
N VAL A 346 1.42 -10.44 -31.42
CA VAL A 346 2.28 -9.87 -32.48
C VAL A 346 1.71 -8.55 -32.98
N GLU A 347 0.40 -8.51 -33.26
CA GLU A 347 -0.28 -7.30 -33.72
C GLU A 347 -0.26 -6.18 -32.66
N TRP A 348 -0.60 -6.49 -31.42
CA TRP A 348 -0.47 -5.56 -30.29
C TRP A 348 0.97 -5.07 -30.11
N GLY A 349 1.95 -5.95 -30.24
CA GLY A 349 3.37 -5.62 -30.15
C GLY A 349 3.82 -4.62 -31.21
N LYS A 350 3.31 -4.74 -32.45
CA LYS A 350 3.56 -3.80 -33.55
C LYS A 350 3.09 -2.39 -33.18
N TRP A 351 1.84 -2.24 -32.76
CA TRP A 351 1.27 -0.93 -32.41
C TRP A 351 1.94 -0.31 -31.18
N ARG A 352 2.23 -1.11 -30.16
CA ARG A 352 2.96 -0.66 -28.97
C ARG A 352 4.35 -0.08 -29.32
N ARG A 353 5.08 -0.71 -30.24
CA ARG A 353 6.40 -0.21 -30.69
C ARG A 353 6.31 1.11 -31.45
N GLN A 354 5.17 1.42 -32.07
CA GLN A 354 4.95 2.71 -32.74
C GLN A 354 4.53 3.82 -31.78
N ILE A 355 3.75 3.49 -30.73
CA ILE A 355 3.26 4.46 -29.73
C ILE A 355 4.39 4.96 -28.83
N ARG A 356 5.22 4.05 -28.31
CA ARG A 356 6.23 4.39 -27.30
C ARG A 356 7.21 5.49 -27.74
N PRO A 357 7.80 5.47 -28.95
CA PRO A 357 8.68 6.54 -29.41
C PRO A 357 7.97 7.89 -29.55
N LYS A 358 6.70 7.90 -29.98
CA LYS A 358 5.93 9.16 -30.15
C LYS A 358 5.73 9.91 -28.84
N ILE A 359 5.48 9.18 -27.75
CA ILE A 359 5.40 9.77 -26.41
C ILE A 359 6.77 10.30 -25.94
N GLY A 360 7.85 9.58 -26.25
CA GLY A 360 9.21 10.01 -25.91
C GLY A 360 9.75 11.19 -26.72
N GLN A 361 9.11 11.53 -27.85
CA GLN A 361 9.50 12.63 -28.73
C GLN A 361 8.78 13.95 -28.40
N LEU A 362 8.04 14.00 -27.28
CA LEU A 362 7.26 15.17 -26.92
C LEU A 362 8.17 16.34 -26.51
N THR A 363 8.02 17.43 -27.25
CA THR A 363 8.67 18.72 -26.97
C THR A 363 7.61 19.75 -26.55
N ASN A 364 8.04 20.92 -26.08
CA ASN A 364 7.14 22.00 -25.66
C ASN A 364 6.58 22.86 -26.81
N ASP A 365 6.61 22.34 -28.03
CA ASP A 365 6.07 23.03 -29.21
C ASP A 365 4.62 22.58 -29.49
N SER A 366 3.70 23.54 -29.65
CA SER A 366 2.28 23.25 -29.86
C SER A 366 2.04 22.49 -31.18
N GLU A 367 2.76 22.82 -32.25
CA GLU A 367 2.59 22.15 -33.54
C GLU A 367 3.12 20.71 -33.50
N ALA A 368 4.25 20.48 -32.83
CA ALA A 368 4.76 19.14 -32.57
C ALA A 368 3.76 18.30 -31.74
N ILE A 369 3.18 18.88 -30.68
CA ILE A 369 2.17 18.22 -29.84
C ILE A 369 0.95 17.81 -30.67
N ASP A 370 0.44 18.71 -31.52
CA ASP A 370 -0.74 18.43 -32.34
C ASP A 370 -0.44 17.37 -33.41
N ARG A 371 0.73 17.42 -34.06
CA ARG A 371 1.19 16.39 -35.00
C ARG A 371 1.27 15.01 -34.33
N ILE A 372 1.96 14.90 -33.20
CA ILE A 372 2.08 13.65 -32.44
C ILE A 372 0.71 13.14 -32.01
N THR A 373 -0.18 14.05 -31.56
CA THR A 373 -1.56 13.71 -31.20
C THR A 373 -2.30 13.08 -32.38
N GLN A 374 -2.24 13.67 -33.58
CA GLN A 374 -2.91 13.12 -34.77
C GLN A 374 -2.35 11.77 -35.18
N GLU A 375 -1.03 11.59 -35.09
CA GLU A 375 -0.38 10.30 -35.36
C GLU A 375 -0.77 9.21 -34.34
N LEU A 376 -0.98 9.58 -33.07
CA LEU A 376 -1.50 8.64 -32.07
C LEU A 376 -2.97 8.31 -32.34
N LEU A 377 -3.78 9.29 -32.72
CA LEU A 377 -5.19 9.08 -33.07
C LEU A 377 -5.35 8.18 -34.30
N SER A 378 -4.49 8.31 -35.31
CA SER A 378 -4.54 7.43 -36.49
C SER A 378 -4.11 6.00 -36.18
N ILE A 379 -3.24 5.78 -35.19
CA ILE A 379 -2.90 4.44 -34.68
C ILE A 379 -4.07 3.83 -33.90
N ILE A 380 -4.72 4.62 -33.04
CA ILE A 380 -5.82 4.16 -32.18
C ILE A 380 -7.09 3.87 -33.00
N ASN A 381 -7.44 4.80 -33.89
CA ASN A 381 -8.63 4.75 -34.74
C ASN A 381 -8.17 4.86 -36.20
N PRO A 382 -7.70 3.75 -36.81
CA PRO A 382 -7.29 3.76 -38.21
C PRO A 382 -8.47 4.17 -39.11
N PRO A 383 -8.22 4.91 -40.20
CA PRO A 383 -9.27 5.29 -41.14
C PRO A 383 -9.92 4.05 -41.75
N ALA A 384 -11.19 4.16 -42.14
CA ALA A 384 -12.04 3.04 -42.56
C ALA A 384 -11.44 2.16 -43.68
N SER A 385 -10.49 2.68 -44.46
CA SER A 385 -9.73 1.95 -45.47
C SER A 385 -8.84 0.82 -44.93
N HIS A 386 -8.42 0.89 -43.66
CA HIS A 386 -7.52 -0.10 -43.05
C HIS A 386 -8.22 -1.11 -42.12
N GLY A 387 -9.55 -1.02 -41.99
CA GLY A 387 -10.34 -1.85 -41.08
C GLY A 387 -10.23 -1.40 -39.62
N GLN A 388 -11.29 -1.66 -38.83
CA GLN A 388 -11.27 -1.40 -37.39
C GLN A 388 -10.44 -2.47 -36.66
N HIS A 389 -9.71 -2.06 -35.62
CA HIS A 389 -9.01 -3.00 -34.75
C HIS A 389 -9.98 -3.98 -34.10
N ASN A 390 -9.49 -5.19 -33.82
CA ASN A 390 -10.19 -6.10 -32.92
C ASN A 390 -10.45 -5.39 -31.57
N PRO A 391 -11.66 -5.44 -30.99
CA PRO A 391 -11.99 -4.78 -29.73
C PRO A 391 -11.00 -5.07 -28.58
N LYS A 392 -10.46 -6.30 -28.52
CA LYS A 392 -9.47 -6.68 -27.52
C LYS A 392 -8.12 -5.98 -27.73
N ILE A 393 -7.69 -5.86 -28.99
CA ILE A 393 -6.44 -5.16 -29.35
C ILE A 393 -6.61 -3.66 -29.12
N TYR A 394 -7.77 -3.09 -29.46
CA TYR A 394 -8.09 -1.70 -29.20
C TYR A 394 -7.89 -1.33 -27.72
N LEU A 395 -8.52 -2.08 -26.81
CA LEU A 395 -8.33 -1.86 -25.37
C LEU A 395 -6.88 -2.08 -24.91
N ALA A 396 -6.16 -3.03 -25.52
CA ALA A 396 -4.75 -3.27 -25.23
C ALA A 396 -3.86 -2.11 -25.68
N ILE A 397 -4.15 -1.50 -26.84
CA ILE A 397 -3.50 -0.30 -27.36
C ILE A 397 -3.74 0.88 -26.40
N LEU A 398 -4.98 1.13 -25.99
CA LEU A 398 -5.30 2.18 -25.02
C LEU A 398 -4.57 1.97 -23.69
N SER A 399 -4.51 0.72 -23.21
CA SER A 399 -3.77 0.37 -22.00
C SER A 399 -2.25 0.57 -22.16
N SER A 400 -1.69 0.35 -23.35
CA SER A 400 -0.28 0.59 -23.63
C SER A 400 0.04 2.08 -23.68
N LEU A 401 -0.78 2.86 -24.40
CA LEU A 401 -0.67 4.31 -24.44
C LEU A 401 -0.74 4.94 -23.04
N ALA A 402 -1.74 4.55 -22.24
CA ALA A 402 -1.87 5.00 -20.86
C ALA A 402 -0.62 4.67 -20.03
N LYS A 403 -0.06 3.47 -20.20
CA LYS A 403 1.17 3.06 -19.51
C LYS A 403 2.37 3.91 -19.94
N ASP A 404 2.52 4.17 -21.23
CA ASP A 404 3.67 4.91 -21.78
C ASP A 404 3.62 6.39 -21.37
N ILE A 405 2.43 7.02 -21.37
CA ILE A 405 2.23 8.38 -20.80
C ILE A 405 2.63 8.42 -19.32
N ILE A 406 2.16 7.47 -18.52
CA ILE A 406 2.49 7.46 -17.08
C ILE A 406 3.98 7.20 -16.86
N LEU A 407 4.59 6.31 -17.64
CA LEU A 407 6.02 6.02 -17.54
C LEU A 407 6.86 7.27 -17.84
N GLN A 408 6.47 8.04 -18.86
CA GLN A 408 7.13 9.29 -19.21
C GLN A 408 7.02 10.33 -18.09
N ALA A 409 5.83 10.43 -17.46
CA ALA A 409 5.61 11.30 -16.32
C ALA A 409 6.49 10.92 -15.11
N GLU A 410 6.67 9.62 -14.86
CA GLU A 410 7.51 9.13 -13.77
C GLU A 410 8.98 9.46 -13.95
N THR A 411 9.48 9.56 -15.18
CA THR A 411 10.89 9.83 -15.47
C THR A 411 11.15 11.32 -15.67
N GLU A 412 10.46 11.96 -16.62
CA GLU A 412 10.79 13.32 -17.06
C GLU A 412 10.10 14.40 -16.22
N THR A 413 8.90 14.14 -15.71
CA THR A 413 8.21 15.13 -14.87
C THR A 413 8.74 15.11 -13.43
N THR A 414 9.34 13.99 -13.01
CA THR A 414 10.08 13.91 -11.76
C THR A 414 11.37 14.73 -11.81
N THR A 415 12.06 14.78 -12.96
CA THR A 415 13.29 15.56 -13.11
C THR A 415 13.04 17.04 -13.43
N GLY A 416 11.99 17.35 -14.19
CA GLY A 416 11.64 18.73 -14.56
C GLY A 416 10.14 18.95 -14.70
N ALA A 417 9.59 19.88 -13.93
CA ALA A 417 8.16 20.19 -13.93
C ALA A 417 7.63 20.67 -15.29
N HIS A 418 8.48 21.29 -16.12
CA HIS A 418 8.11 21.83 -17.44
C HIS A 418 7.69 20.74 -18.45
N SER A 419 8.13 19.49 -18.27
CA SER A 419 7.77 18.37 -19.15
C SER A 419 6.32 17.92 -18.98
N ALA A 420 5.65 18.32 -17.89
CA ALA A 420 4.27 17.94 -17.62
C ALA A 420 3.27 18.52 -18.63
N GLY A 421 3.53 19.74 -19.12
CA GLY A 421 2.62 20.49 -19.99
C GLY A 421 2.34 19.78 -21.32
N PRO A 422 3.38 19.47 -22.12
CA PRO A 422 3.21 18.77 -23.40
C PRO A 422 2.53 17.41 -23.25
N LEU A 423 2.94 16.65 -22.24
CA LEU A 423 2.38 15.33 -21.96
C LEU A 423 0.90 15.40 -21.56
N ALA A 424 0.54 16.39 -20.73
CA ALA A 424 -0.84 16.65 -20.36
C ALA A 424 -1.70 17.08 -21.56
N ARG A 425 -1.15 17.89 -22.48
CA ARG A 425 -1.86 18.34 -23.69
C ARG A 425 -2.19 17.19 -24.62
N VAL A 426 -1.24 16.28 -24.86
CA VAL A 426 -1.50 15.05 -25.65
C VAL A 426 -2.56 14.18 -24.96
N ALA A 427 -2.39 13.92 -23.66
CA ALA A 427 -3.36 13.13 -22.90
C ALA A 427 -4.77 13.74 -22.96
N PHE A 428 -4.88 15.06 -22.79
CA PHE A 428 -6.12 15.82 -22.89
C PHE A 428 -6.76 15.69 -24.27
N ASN A 429 -6.00 15.88 -25.35
CA ASN A 429 -6.53 15.78 -26.72
C ASN A 429 -7.07 14.37 -27.01
N ILE A 430 -6.38 13.33 -26.52
CA ILE A 430 -6.82 11.94 -26.67
C ILE A 430 -8.07 11.69 -25.81
N LEU A 431 -8.12 12.18 -24.56
CA LEU A 431 -9.32 12.10 -23.70
C LEU A 431 -10.54 12.79 -24.32
N ALA A 432 -10.34 13.89 -25.03
CA ALA A 432 -11.41 14.63 -25.71
C ALA A 432 -11.92 13.93 -26.97
N THR A 433 -11.13 13.03 -27.55
CA THR A 433 -11.43 12.40 -28.86
C THR A 433 -11.81 10.92 -28.73
N VAL A 434 -11.23 10.21 -27.75
CA VAL A 434 -11.37 8.77 -27.55
C VAL A 434 -12.12 8.49 -26.25
N PRO A 435 -13.43 8.16 -26.30
CA PRO A 435 -14.27 8.07 -25.10
C PRO A 435 -13.84 6.95 -24.15
N ASP A 436 -13.41 5.81 -24.67
CA ASP A 436 -13.00 4.65 -23.84
C ASP A 436 -11.65 4.88 -23.14
N PHE A 437 -10.85 5.84 -23.61
CA PHE A 437 -9.54 6.11 -23.03
C PHE A 437 -9.63 6.66 -21.60
N SER A 438 -10.70 7.38 -21.24
CA SER A 438 -10.83 7.99 -19.92
C SER A 438 -10.83 6.98 -18.78
N GLU A 439 -11.60 5.90 -18.90
CA GLU A 439 -11.69 4.89 -17.85
C GLU A 439 -10.39 4.08 -17.75
N VAL A 440 -9.81 3.76 -18.91
CA VAL A 440 -8.54 3.03 -19.00
C VAL A 440 -7.40 3.85 -18.40
N PHE A 441 -7.29 5.11 -18.76
CA PHE A 441 -6.24 6.00 -18.28
C PHE A 441 -6.38 6.24 -16.78
N PHE A 442 -7.60 6.48 -16.29
CA PHE A 442 -7.85 6.71 -14.86
C PHE A 442 -7.52 5.47 -14.02
N ALA A 443 -7.94 4.27 -14.47
CA ALA A 443 -7.60 3.02 -13.81
C ALA A 443 -6.08 2.76 -13.77
N LYS A 444 -5.35 3.17 -14.83
CA LYS A 444 -3.88 3.07 -14.86
C LYS A 444 -3.19 4.10 -13.97
N LEU A 445 -3.71 5.32 -13.86
CA LEU A 445 -3.23 6.30 -12.89
C LEU A 445 -3.40 5.74 -11.47
N VAL A 446 -4.59 5.25 -11.11
CA VAL A 446 -4.85 4.60 -9.81
C VAL A 446 -3.92 3.41 -9.58
N GLN A 447 -3.63 2.60 -10.62
CA GLN A 447 -2.68 1.50 -10.51
C GLN A 447 -1.27 1.95 -10.10
N ARG A 448 -0.81 3.13 -10.56
CA ARG A 448 0.57 3.61 -10.36
C ARG A 448 0.74 4.56 -9.18
N VAL A 449 -0.33 5.28 -8.84
CA VAL A 449 -0.39 6.30 -7.80
C VAL A 449 -1.07 5.77 -6.54
N GLY A 450 -1.89 4.72 -6.64
CA GLY A 450 -2.67 4.20 -5.52
C GLY A 450 -3.72 5.18 -5.04
N GLY A 451 -3.97 5.18 -3.72
CA GLY A 451 -4.98 6.03 -3.07
C GLY A 451 -4.65 7.53 -3.06
N TRP A 452 -3.52 7.95 -3.65
CA TRP A 452 -3.13 9.36 -3.69
C TRP A 452 -3.80 10.17 -4.82
N LEU A 453 -4.23 9.49 -5.89
CA LEU A 453 -4.98 10.13 -6.99
C LEU A 453 -6.39 10.49 -6.53
N ILE A 454 -6.98 9.63 -5.71
CA ILE A 454 -8.30 9.75 -5.10
C ILE A 454 -8.03 9.72 -3.59
N PRO A 455 -7.71 10.84 -2.93
CA PRO A 455 -7.20 10.83 -1.55
C PRO A 455 -8.08 9.98 -0.63
N ILE A 456 -7.59 8.78 -0.35
CA ILE A 456 -8.26 7.75 0.44
C ILE A 456 -7.20 6.85 1.08
N MET A 457 -7.46 6.44 2.31
CA MET A 457 -6.73 5.33 2.92
C MET A 457 -7.12 4.03 2.22
N VAL A 458 -6.17 3.40 1.53
CA VAL A 458 -6.45 2.16 0.80
C VAL A 458 -7.07 1.12 1.75
N PRO A 459 -8.34 0.69 1.50
CA PRO A 459 -9.07 -0.18 2.41
C PRO A 459 -8.35 -1.50 2.67
N GLY A 460 -8.71 -2.16 3.78
CA GLY A 460 -8.17 -3.48 4.14
C GLY A 460 -8.64 -4.62 3.22
N ARG A 461 -9.59 -4.35 2.33
CA ARG A 461 -10.17 -5.28 1.36
C ARG A 461 -10.19 -4.64 -0.03
N ASP A 462 -10.09 -5.44 -1.08
CA ASP A 462 -10.23 -4.97 -2.46
C ASP A 462 -11.72 -4.72 -2.80
N PHE A 463 -12.00 -4.17 -3.99
CA PHE A 463 -13.35 -3.80 -4.41
C PHE A 463 -14.36 -4.96 -4.44
N ASP A 464 -13.89 -6.21 -4.62
CA ASP A 464 -14.73 -7.42 -4.59
C ASP A 464 -15.04 -7.90 -3.15
N GLY A 465 -14.59 -7.18 -2.12
CA GLY A 465 -14.68 -7.62 -0.72
C GLY A 465 -13.62 -8.68 -0.32
N ARG A 466 -12.76 -9.09 -1.25
CA ARG A 466 -11.63 -10.00 -1.01
C ARG A 466 -10.57 -9.32 -0.14
N GLU A 467 -10.10 -10.00 0.90
CA GLU A 467 -8.96 -9.55 1.69
C GLU A 467 -7.66 -9.64 0.89
N TRP A 468 -6.72 -8.73 1.15
CA TRP A 468 -5.41 -8.76 0.49
C TRP A 468 -4.68 -10.05 0.87
N THR A 469 -4.16 -10.76 -0.13
CA THR A 469 -3.52 -12.08 0.07
C THR A 469 -2.23 -11.97 0.86
N ASP A 470 -1.48 -10.89 0.62
CA ASP A 470 -0.23 -10.58 1.31
C ASP A 470 -0.07 -9.05 1.43
N ARG A 471 0.78 -8.62 2.37
CA ARG A 471 1.22 -7.22 2.50
C ARG A 471 1.71 -6.68 1.17
N GLY A 472 2.42 -7.47 0.36
CA GLY A 472 2.95 -7.02 -0.92
C GLY A 472 1.87 -6.67 -1.95
N GLU A 473 0.75 -7.42 -1.95
CA GLU A 473 -0.40 -7.11 -2.81
C GLU A 473 -1.03 -5.77 -2.43
N ARG A 474 -1.18 -5.51 -1.13
CA ARG A 474 -1.67 -4.24 -0.61
C ARG A 474 -0.71 -3.09 -0.90
N MET A 475 0.60 -3.27 -0.74
CA MET A 475 1.62 -2.28 -1.09
C MET A 475 1.55 -1.91 -2.58
N LYS A 476 1.38 -2.91 -3.45
CA LYS A 476 1.18 -2.70 -4.88
C LYS A 476 -0.13 -1.96 -5.19
N ALA A 477 -1.21 -2.23 -4.45
CA ALA A 477 -2.46 -1.47 -4.56
C ALA A 477 -2.30 -0.02 -4.09
N MET A 478 -1.47 0.24 -3.09
CA MET A 478 -1.07 1.59 -2.66
C MET A 478 -0.14 2.30 -3.66
N GLY A 479 0.30 1.62 -4.73
CA GLY A 479 1.12 2.19 -5.80
C GLY A 479 2.63 2.01 -5.62
N PHE A 480 3.09 1.36 -4.55
CA PHE A 480 4.52 1.09 -4.33
C PHE A 480 5.07 0.11 -5.36
N ARG A 481 6.33 0.34 -5.74
CA ARG A 481 7.11 -0.54 -6.62
C ARG A 481 8.24 -1.21 -5.84
N LYS A 482 8.63 -2.39 -6.31
CA LYS A 482 9.85 -3.06 -5.87
C LYS A 482 11.04 -2.42 -6.58
N SER A 483 12.07 -2.07 -5.83
CA SER A 483 13.37 -1.65 -6.33
C SER A 483 14.10 -2.85 -6.92
N GLY A 484 14.72 -2.65 -8.09
CA GLY A 484 15.22 -3.73 -8.95
C GLY A 484 16.30 -4.62 -8.34
N ASP A 485 17.00 -4.17 -7.29
CA ASP A 485 18.19 -4.87 -6.79
C ASP A 485 17.95 -5.82 -5.61
N HIS A 486 16.83 -5.71 -4.87
CA HIS A 486 16.69 -6.44 -3.59
C HIS A 486 15.30 -6.99 -3.25
N ASP A 487 14.34 -7.01 -4.19
CA ASP A 487 12.93 -7.31 -3.92
C ASP A 487 12.26 -6.39 -2.87
N ALA A 488 13.02 -5.41 -2.37
CA ALA A 488 12.62 -4.38 -1.41
C ALA A 488 11.79 -3.30 -2.11
N TYR A 489 10.81 -2.73 -1.42
CA TYR A 489 10.05 -1.60 -1.96
C TYR A 489 10.92 -0.35 -2.10
N GLU A 490 10.59 0.50 -3.07
CA GLU A 490 11.19 1.83 -3.23
C GLU A 490 11.03 2.64 -1.93
N SER A 491 11.98 3.54 -1.66
CA SER A 491 11.90 4.39 -0.48
C SER A 491 10.71 5.35 -0.54
N GLU A 492 10.22 5.82 0.61
CA GLU A 492 9.10 6.77 0.65
C GLU A 492 9.40 8.06 -0.13
N ALA A 493 10.66 8.50 -0.15
CA ALA A 493 11.09 9.68 -0.90
C ALA A 493 11.06 9.44 -2.42
N GLU A 494 11.55 8.29 -2.91
CA GLU A 494 11.48 7.92 -4.33
C GLU A 494 10.02 7.76 -4.78
N PHE A 495 9.21 7.10 -3.94
CA PHE A 495 7.78 6.96 -4.15
C PHE A 495 7.09 8.33 -4.25
N ALA A 496 7.34 9.23 -3.29
CA ALA A 496 6.76 10.57 -3.27
C ALA A 496 7.14 11.39 -4.51
N ALA A 497 8.41 11.35 -4.94
CA ALA A 497 8.89 12.05 -6.12
C ALA A 497 8.23 11.52 -7.40
N ARG A 498 8.19 10.20 -7.56
CA ARG A 498 7.56 9.52 -8.71
C ARG A 498 6.07 9.82 -8.80
N VAL A 499 5.35 9.71 -7.68
CA VAL A 499 3.92 10.00 -7.63
C VAL A 499 3.66 11.49 -7.88
N ALA A 500 4.49 12.39 -7.35
CA ALA A 500 4.39 13.82 -7.64
C ALA A 500 4.54 14.11 -9.14
N GLY A 501 5.48 13.46 -9.84
CA GLY A 501 5.64 13.58 -11.29
C GLY A 501 4.36 13.21 -12.06
N ILE A 502 3.74 12.08 -11.71
CA ILE A 502 2.47 11.65 -12.32
C ILE A 502 1.33 12.63 -11.98
N MET A 503 1.22 13.05 -10.72
CA MET A 503 0.16 13.94 -10.27
C MET A 503 0.27 15.32 -10.93
N ARG A 504 1.48 15.82 -11.21
CA ARG A 504 1.68 17.06 -11.99
C ARG A 504 1.02 16.97 -13.37
N VAL A 505 1.19 15.85 -14.08
CA VAL A 505 0.53 15.64 -15.38
C VAL A 505 -0.97 15.60 -15.22
N TYR A 506 -1.49 14.89 -14.20
CA TYR A 506 -2.93 14.85 -13.94
C TYR A 506 -3.53 16.22 -13.64
N PHE A 507 -2.91 17.02 -12.77
CA PHE A 507 -3.36 18.39 -12.47
C PHE A 507 -3.26 19.30 -13.71
N SER A 508 -2.22 19.14 -14.53
CA SER A 508 -2.09 19.87 -15.78
C SER A 508 -3.22 19.52 -16.76
N ILE A 509 -3.71 18.28 -16.77
CA ILE A 509 -4.90 17.89 -17.55
C ILE A 509 -6.15 18.61 -17.03
N LEU A 510 -6.35 18.66 -15.70
CA LEU A 510 -7.51 19.34 -15.10
C LEU A 510 -7.53 20.85 -15.37
N LYS A 511 -6.35 21.46 -15.51
CA LYS A 511 -6.16 22.89 -15.81
C LYS A 511 -6.60 23.25 -17.24
N ILE A 512 -6.56 22.32 -18.19
CA ILE A 512 -6.90 22.62 -19.59
C ILE A 512 -8.42 22.80 -19.73
N VAL A 513 -8.83 23.99 -20.19
CA VAL A 513 -10.24 24.28 -20.46
C VAL A 513 -10.69 23.59 -21.75
N PRO A 514 -11.73 22.74 -21.71
CA PRO A 514 -12.19 22.02 -22.90
C PRO A 514 -12.94 22.92 -23.88
N THR A 515 -12.60 22.82 -25.17
CA THR A 515 -13.24 23.56 -26.26
C THR A 515 -14.41 22.81 -26.90
N ARG A 516 -14.41 21.46 -26.86
CA ARG A 516 -15.37 20.59 -27.55
C ARG A 516 -16.48 20.03 -26.65
N GLY A 517 -16.61 20.54 -25.43
CA GLY A 517 -17.54 20.06 -24.40
C GLY A 517 -16.84 19.41 -23.21
N PRO A 518 -17.55 19.18 -22.10
CA PRO A 518 -16.94 18.69 -20.86
C PRO A 518 -16.39 17.27 -21.01
N LEU A 519 -15.18 17.04 -20.48
CA LEU A 519 -14.63 15.70 -20.33
C LEU A 519 -15.45 14.88 -19.32
N LYS A 520 -15.17 13.58 -19.21
CA LYS A 520 -15.73 12.74 -18.15
C LYS A 520 -15.43 13.33 -16.76
N PRO A 521 -16.31 13.15 -15.75
CA PRO A 521 -16.19 13.76 -14.42
C PRO A 521 -14.84 13.52 -13.71
N SER A 522 -14.12 12.43 -14.03
CA SER A 522 -12.79 12.14 -13.48
C SER A 522 -11.68 13.10 -13.95
N TYR A 523 -11.91 13.88 -15.00
CA TYR A 523 -10.94 14.80 -15.59
C TYR A 523 -11.46 16.25 -15.64
N GLN A 524 -12.53 16.56 -14.92
CA GLN A 524 -13.07 17.91 -14.85
C GLN A 524 -12.40 18.70 -13.73
N LEU A 525 -12.28 20.00 -13.94
CA LEU A 525 -11.67 20.96 -13.01
C LEU A 525 -12.13 20.84 -11.54
N PRO A 526 -13.43 20.59 -11.20
CA PRO A 526 -13.85 20.42 -9.81
C PRO A 526 -13.13 19.30 -9.06
N ARG A 527 -12.54 18.31 -9.77
CA ARG A 527 -11.75 17.25 -9.16
C ARG A 527 -10.51 17.77 -8.43
N TYR A 528 -9.96 18.92 -8.81
CA TYR A 528 -8.86 19.55 -8.10
C TYR A 528 -9.29 20.00 -6.69
N TRP A 529 -10.46 20.66 -6.59
CA TRP A 529 -11.06 21.02 -5.31
C TRP A 529 -11.40 19.78 -4.48
N THR A 530 -12.06 18.79 -5.09
CA THR A 530 -12.40 17.53 -4.42
C THR A 530 -11.16 16.81 -3.88
N TRP A 531 -10.05 16.85 -4.62
CA TRP A 531 -8.78 16.27 -4.21
C TRP A 531 -8.26 16.92 -2.92
N PHE A 532 -8.17 18.25 -2.86
CA PHE A 532 -7.77 18.94 -1.64
C PHE A 532 -8.73 18.68 -0.47
N ALA A 533 -10.04 18.78 -0.71
CA ALA A 533 -11.04 18.57 0.33
C ALA A 533 -10.97 17.17 0.93
N ARG A 534 -10.77 16.12 0.11
CA ARG A 534 -10.60 14.74 0.58
C ARG A 534 -9.27 14.55 1.32
N LEU A 535 -8.18 15.12 0.78
CA LEU A 535 -6.86 15.00 1.40
C LEU A 535 -6.82 15.67 2.78
N LEU A 536 -7.42 16.86 2.91
CA LEU A 536 -7.50 17.61 4.17
C LEU A 536 -8.52 17.01 5.16
N GLY A 537 -9.50 16.26 4.65
CA GLY A 537 -10.46 15.53 5.48
C GLY A 537 -9.89 14.28 6.16
N GLU A 538 -8.76 13.74 5.67
CA GLU A 538 -8.19 12.48 6.14
C GLU A 538 -6.85 12.69 6.86
N ARG A 539 -6.88 12.64 8.20
CA ARG A 539 -5.70 12.93 9.03
C ARG A 539 -4.53 12.00 8.76
N ALA A 540 -4.80 10.71 8.54
CA ALA A 540 -3.74 9.73 8.30
C ALA A 540 -2.93 10.03 7.02
N LEU A 541 -3.58 10.57 5.98
CA LEU A 541 -2.90 10.97 4.76
C LEU A 541 -2.08 12.24 4.97
N MET A 542 -2.62 13.24 5.68
CA MET A 542 -1.92 14.50 5.94
C MET A 542 -0.60 14.30 6.71
N GLU A 543 -0.56 13.33 7.62
CA GLU A 543 0.65 13.03 8.41
C GLU A 543 1.77 12.38 7.56
N SER A 544 1.50 11.88 6.35
CA SER A 544 2.52 11.31 5.47
C SER A 544 3.28 12.39 4.71
N ALA A 545 4.60 12.18 4.54
CA ALA A 545 5.45 13.05 3.75
C ALA A 545 5.03 13.17 2.28
N VAL A 546 4.34 12.15 1.75
CA VAL A 546 3.80 12.14 0.38
C VAL A 546 2.78 13.26 0.22
N ALA A 547 1.89 13.48 1.20
CA ALA A 547 0.86 14.52 1.12
C ALA A 547 1.45 15.91 0.85
N ALA A 548 2.50 16.29 1.59
CA ALA A 548 3.16 17.58 1.38
C ALA A 548 3.80 17.71 -0.01
N HIS A 549 4.40 16.63 -0.55
CA HIS A 549 4.94 16.62 -1.90
C HIS A 549 3.85 16.83 -2.96
N LEU A 550 2.71 16.16 -2.79
CA LEU A 550 1.61 16.25 -3.75
C LEU A 550 0.86 17.58 -3.65
N MET A 551 0.70 18.14 -2.45
CA MET A 551 0.15 19.48 -2.27
C MET A 551 1.03 20.52 -2.97
N HIS A 552 2.35 20.44 -2.79
CA HIS A 552 3.27 21.31 -3.51
C HIS A 552 3.12 21.15 -5.03
N ALA A 553 3.11 19.92 -5.54
CA ALA A 553 2.90 19.66 -6.97
C ALA A 553 1.56 20.21 -7.50
N ALA A 554 0.48 20.11 -6.72
CA ALA A 554 -0.82 20.64 -7.06
C ALA A 554 -0.81 22.17 -7.15
N LEU A 555 -0.24 22.84 -6.14
CA LEU A 555 -0.15 24.31 -6.05
C LEU A 555 0.77 24.88 -7.13
N ASP A 556 1.85 24.18 -7.44
CA ASP A 556 2.81 24.60 -8.47
C ASP A 556 2.19 24.58 -9.88
N VAL A 557 1.29 23.63 -10.16
CA VAL A 557 0.68 23.50 -11.49
C VAL A 557 -0.46 24.51 -11.71
N MET A 558 -1.33 24.70 -10.71
CA MET A 558 -2.56 25.48 -10.89
C MET A 558 -3.03 26.19 -9.61
N GLY A 559 -2.16 26.44 -8.63
CA GLY A 559 -2.52 27.10 -7.38
C GLY A 559 -2.99 28.55 -7.58
N GLU A 560 -2.32 29.32 -8.43
CA GLU A 560 -2.75 30.67 -8.82
C GLU A 560 -4.08 30.65 -9.57
N ASP A 561 -4.22 29.74 -10.54
CA ASP A 561 -5.45 29.59 -11.32
C ASP A 561 -6.61 29.21 -10.40
N ALA A 562 -6.40 28.27 -9.48
CA ALA A 562 -7.38 27.84 -8.49
C ALA A 562 -7.84 29.01 -7.61
N LEU A 563 -6.93 29.89 -7.20
CA LEU A 563 -7.27 31.10 -6.45
C LEU A 563 -8.09 32.08 -7.29
N LYS A 564 -7.79 32.23 -8.58
CA LYS A 564 -8.58 33.05 -9.51
C LYS A 564 -9.98 32.45 -9.76
N ILE A 565 -10.09 31.12 -9.84
CA ILE A 565 -11.34 30.40 -10.14
C ILE A 565 -12.29 30.40 -8.93
N TRP A 566 -11.78 30.07 -7.73
CA TRP A 566 -12.61 29.85 -6.53
C TRP A 566 -12.48 30.99 -5.49
N GLY A 567 -11.58 31.95 -5.70
CA GLY A 567 -11.44 33.16 -4.89
C GLY A 567 -11.30 32.88 -3.40
N ALA A 568 -12.16 33.54 -2.61
CA ALA A 568 -12.15 33.47 -1.15
C ALA A 568 -12.26 32.04 -0.59
N GLN A 569 -12.94 31.11 -1.29
CA GLN A 569 -13.08 29.74 -0.80
C GLN A 569 -11.76 28.96 -0.92
N PHE A 570 -11.03 29.16 -2.01
CA PHE A 570 -9.71 28.55 -2.14
C PHE A 570 -8.68 29.25 -1.25
N PHE A 571 -8.82 30.56 -1.02
CA PHE A 571 -8.01 31.25 -0.02
C PHE A 571 -8.13 30.62 1.39
N LYS A 572 -9.35 30.26 1.83
CA LYS A 572 -9.55 29.53 3.10
C LYS A 572 -8.86 28.18 3.10
N MET A 573 -8.89 27.47 1.96
CA MET A 573 -8.20 26.20 1.80
C MET A 573 -6.67 26.37 1.89
N LEU A 574 -6.12 27.40 1.24
CA LEU A 574 -4.71 27.76 1.35
C LEU A 574 -4.33 28.13 2.78
N ALA A 575 -5.18 28.90 3.49
CA ALA A 575 -4.95 29.26 4.88
C ALA A 575 -4.92 28.01 5.79
N LEU A 576 -5.84 27.06 5.59
CA LEU A 576 -5.85 25.80 6.32
C LEU A 576 -4.59 24.96 6.05
N VAL A 577 -4.17 24.87 4.78
CA VAL A 577 -2.92 24.18 4.42
C VAL A 577 -1.72 24.90 5.07
N TYR A 578 -1.67 26.23 4.99
CA TYR A 578 -0.62 27.08 5.55
C TYR A 578 -0.49 26.88 7.07
N GLU A 579 -1.61 26.91 7.79
CA GLU A 579 -1.67 26.64 9.22
C GLU A 579 -1.17 25.21 9.53
N GLY A 580 -1.63 24.20 8.78
CA GLY A 580 -1.22 22.81 8.95
C GLY A 580 0.26 22.52 8.66
N VAL A 581 0.91 23.32 7.80
CA VAL A 581 2.35 23.21 7.51
C VAL A 581 3.23 24.03 8.47
N THR A 582 2.72 25.12 9.05
CA THR A 582 3.49 26.02 9.92
C THR A 582 3.29 25.74 11.41
N THR A 583 2.03 25.73 11.86
CA THR A 583 1.65 25.54 13.27
C THR A 583 1.29 24.09 13.60
N GLY A 584 0.83 23.33 12.60
CA GLY A 584 0.49 21.92 12.73
C GLY A 584 -1.01 21.66 12.96
N ILE A 585 -1.42 20.40 12.82
CA ILE A 585 -2.81 19.90 12.91
C ILE A 585 -3.11 19.42 14.36
N GLY A 586 -2.42 20.00 15.35
CA GLY A 586 -2.51 19.67 16.77
C GLY A 586 -1.54 18.58 17.25
N ALA A 587 -1.09 18.70 18.51
CA ALA A 587 -0.16 17.79 19.21
C ALA A 587 1.18 17.55 18.46
N ASP A 588 1.82 18.63 17.98
CA ASP A 588 3.10 18.61 17.24
C ASP A 588 3.10 17.79 15.94
N LYS A 589 1.92 17.52 15.39
CA LYS A 589 1.76 16.84 14.11
C LYS A 589 1.60 17.85 12.98
N PHE A 590 2.41 17.70 11.94
CA PHE A 590 2.40 18.60 10.79
C PHE A 590 1.91 17.88 9.53
N ILE A 591 1.37 18.63 8.57
CA ILE A 591 1.24 18.14 7.20
C ILE A 591 2.63 17.75 6.70
N GLY A 592 2.78 16.53 6.20
CA GLY A 592 4.08 15.97 5.79
C GLY A 592 4.85 15.25 6.89
N GLY A 593 4.30 15.17 8.12
CA GLY A 593 4.90 14.43 9.22
C GLY A 593 6.21 15.04 9.76
N THR A 594 6.96 14.21 10.50
CA THR A 594 8.22 14.62 11.16
C THR A 594 9.48 14.18 10.42
N ALA A 595 9.34 13.38 9.35
CA ALA A 595 10.45 12.89 8.55
C ALA A 595 11.22 14.04 7.87
N PRO A 596 12.56 13.94 7.68
CA PRO A 596 13.35 15.03 7.09
C PRO A 596 12.87 15.46 5.70
N HIS A 597 12.54 14.50 4.84
CA HIS A 597 12.03 14.78 3.49
C HIS A 597 10.61 15.39 3.52
N GLY A 598 9.80 14.98 4.50
CA GLY A 598 8.49 15.59 4.79
C GLY A 598 8.60 17.06 5.23
N LYS A 599 9.54 17.36 6.13
CA LYS A 599 9.88 18.74 6.54
C LYS A 599 10.31 19.61 5.35
N SER A 600 11.17 19.08 4.46
CA SER A 600 11.57 19.80 3.25
C SER A 600 10.38 20.10 2.32
N ALA A 601 9.50 19.11 2.10
CA ALA A 601 8.31 19.32 1.28
C ALA A 601 7.34 20.32 1.90
N ARG A 602 7.19 20.28 3.22
CA ARG A 602 6.36 21.23 3.98
C ARG A 602 6.82 22.67 3.80
N VAL A 603 8.12 22.92 3.88
CA VAL A 603 8.69 24.26 3.60
C VAL A 603 8.41 24.69 2.18
N ARG A 604 8.50 23.78 1.19
CA ARG A 604 8.14 24.11 -0.20
C ARG A 604 6.66 24.49 -0.36
N VAL A 605 5.76 23.78 0.31
CA VAL A 605 4.33 24.13 0.32
C VAL A 605 4.13 25.52 0.92
N GLN A 606 4.74 25.81 2.07
CA GLN A 606 4.67 27.12 2.71
C GLN A 606 5.12 28.23 1.75
N LEU A 607 6.32 28.11 1.17
CA LEU A 607 6.88 29.11 0.26
C LEU A 607 5.99 29.31 -0.98
N LYS A 608 5.44 28.22 -1.55
CA LYS A 608 4.56 28.32 -2.72
C LYS A 608 3.23 29.00 -2.39
N ILE A 609 2.67 28.78 -1.20
CA ILE A 609 1.47 29.50 -0.76
C ILE A 609 1.77 31.00 -0.61
N GLU A 610 2.89 31.36 0.01
CA GLU A 610 3.29 32.76 0.15
C GLU A 610 3.49 33.45 -1.21
N GLU A 611 4.09 32.75 -2.17
CA GLU A 611 4.25 33.21 -3.55
C GLU A 611 2.90 33.48 -4.22
N ILE A 612 1.99 32.49 -4.20
CA ILE A 612 0.63 32.61 -4.77
C ILE A 612 -0.12 33.80 -4.17
N ILE A 613 -0.08 33.95 -2.84
CA ILE A 613 -0.77 35.05 -2.14
C ILE A 613 -0.15 36.40 -2.52
N LYS A 614 1.18 36.50 -2.58
CA LYS A 614 1.89 37.73 -2.98
C LYS A 614 1.53 38.14 -4.40
N GLU A 615 1.43 37.21 -5.33
CA GLU A 615 1.07 37.49 -6.72
C GLU A 615 -0.40 37.89 -6.86
N HIS A 616 -1.30 37.26 -6.11
CA HIS A 616 -2.71 37.59 -6.12
C HIS A 616 -3.00 39.02 -5.64
N PHE A 617 -2.25 39.54 -4.66
CA PHE A 617 -2.41 40.91 -4.19
C PHE A 617 -1.64 41.96 -5.01
N LYS A 618 -0.78 41.53 -5.95
CA LYS A 618 -0.12 42.42 -6.93
C LYS A 618 -0.98 42.68 -8.16
N THR A 619 -1.87 41.76 -8.49
CA THR A 619 -2.84 41.87 -9.59
C THR A 619 -4.13 42.48 -9.10
#